data_AF-A0A1J4WC79-F1
#
_entry.id   AF-A0A1J4WC79-F1
#
_cell.length_a   1.000
_cell.length_b   1.000
_cell.length_c   1.000
_cell.angle_alpha   90.00
_cell.angle_beta   90.00
_cell.angle_gamma   90.00
#
_symmetry.space_group_name_H-M   'P 1'
#
loop_
_entity.id
_entity.type
_entity.pdbx_description
1 polymer ?
#
loop_
_entity_poly.entity_id
_entity_poly.type
_entity_poly.pdbx_seq_one_letter_code
_entity_poly.pdbx_strand_id
1 'polypeptide(L)'
;MPSESVIRKKAVQILNKGGWATWYPSRARFKQNDIFGIIDLLAAKKKKMKKIQLTTLPNASVKRKKIKSFLKKSGVEMTIEIWCWDKKRRRFRKEKVSANTA
;
A
#
# COMPACT_ATOMS: atom_id res chain seq x y z
N MET A 1 -18.08 1.71 -5.39
CA MET A 1 -16.71 2.10 -4.99
C MET A 1 -15.79 2.00 -6.19
N PRO A 2 -14.72 2.82 -6.35
CA PRO A 2 -13.75 2.58 -7.41
C PRO A 2 -13.18 1.17 -7.25
N SER A 3 -13.06 0.43 -8.35
CA SER A 3 -12.40 -0.87 -8.30
C SER A 3 -10.93 -0.68 -7.90
N GLU A 4 -10.36 -1.67 -7.23
CA GLU A 4 -8.96 -1.66 -6.81
C GLU A 4 -8.01 -1.40 -8.00
N SER A 5 -8.37 -1.93 -9.17
CA SER A 5 -7.67 -1.68 -10.44
C SER A 5 -7.61 -0.19 -10.80
N VAL A 6 -8.68 0.58 -10.59
CA VAL A 6 -8.71 2.02 -10.86
C VAL A 6 -7.80 2.77 -9.88
N ILE A 7 -7.84 2.41 -8.60
CA ILE A 7 -6.99 3.02 -7.57
C ILE A 7 -5.51 2.75 -7.89
N ARG A 8 -5.17 1.51 -8.26
CA ARG A 8 -3.82 1.12 -8.65
C ARG A 8 -3.32 1.88 -9.87
N LYS A 9 -4.12 1.97 -10.94
CA LYS A 9 -3.76 2.77 -12.14
C LYS A 9 -3.41 4.21 -11.77
N LYS A 10 -4.21 4.85 -10.91
CA LYS A 10 -3.94 6.22 -10.44
C LYS A 10 -2.64 6.32 -9.63
N ALA A 11 -2.39 5.37 -8.74
CA ALA A 11 -1.16 5.36 -7.94
C ALA A 11 0.08 5.20 -8.83
N VAL A 12 0.04 4.24 -9.77
CA VAL A 12 1.11 4.00 -10.75
C VAL A 12 1.36 5.24 -11.60
N GLN A 13 0.31 5.91 -12.10
CA GLN A 13 0.48 7.16 -12.85
C GLN A 13 1.20 8.25 -12.05
N ILE A 14 0.86 8.43 -10.77
CA ILE A 14 1.51 9.42 -9.89
C ILE A 14 2.99 9.04 -9.67
N LEU A 15 3.27 7.76 -9.45
CA LEU A 15 4.63 7.27 -9.21
C LEU A 15 5.50 7.38 -10.47
N ASN A 16 4.97 6.98 -11.63
CA ASN A 16 5.68 7.06 -12.91
C ASN A 16 5.99 8.52 -13.28
N LYS A 17 5.02 9.44 -13.11
CA LYS A 17 5.27 10.89 -13.28
C LYS A 17 6.36 11.40 -12.32
N GLY A 18 6.46 10.80 -11.15
CA GLY A 18 7.52 11.09 -10.18
C GLY A 18 8.84 10.38 -10.45
N GLY A 19 9.00 9.64 -11.56
CA GLY A 19 10.21 8.91 -11.91
C GLY A 19 10.51 7.72 -11.00
N TRP A 20 9.47 7.06 -10.49
CA TRP A 20 9.59 5.80 -9.74
C TRP A 20 9.38 4.62 -10.69
N ALA A 21 10.20 3.57 -10.56
CA ALA A 21 9.92 2.28 -11.15
C ALA A 21 8.90 1.55 -10.27
N THR A 22 7.83 1.01 -10.86
CA THR A 22 6.73 0.38 -10.11
C THR A 22 6.58 -1.11 -10.43
N TRP A 23 6.26 -1.91 -9.42
CA TRP A 23 5.92 -3.32 -9.58
C TRP A 23 4.69 -3.66 -8.75
N TYR A 24 3.77 -4.45 -9.32
CA TYR A 24 2.61 -5.00 -8.64
C TYR A 24 2.31 -6.41 -9.18
N PRO A 25 1.79 -7.33 -8.35
CA PRO A 25 1.56 -8.71 -8.77
C PRO A 25 0.45 -8.81 -9.83
N SER A 26 0.71 -9.57 -10.91
CA SER A 26 -0.30 -9.95 -11.89
C SER A 26 -1.03 -11.22 -11.44
N ARG A 27 -2.24 -11.08 -10.88
CA ARG A 27 -3.14 -12.20 -10.51
C ARG A 27 -2.57 -13.16 -9.44
N ALA A 28 -2.21 -12.65 -8.27
CA ALA A 28 -1.73 -13.51 -7.20
C ALA A 28 -2.89 -14.14 -6.38
N ARG A 29 -2.81 -15.46 -6.17
CA ARG A 29 -3.57 -16.19 -5.16
C ARG A 29 -2.74 -16.17 -3.87
N PHE A 30 -3.00 -15.21 -2.99
CA PHE A 30 -2.18 -15.00 -1.79
C PHE A 30 -2.48 -16.05 -0.71
N LYS A 31 -1.43 -16.63 -0.13
CA LYS A 31 -1.52 -17.43 1.11
C LYS A 31 -1.59 -16.49 2.32
N GLN A 32 -2.13 -16.96 3.44
CA GLN A 32 -2.39 -16.13 4.63
C GLN A 32 -1.11 -15.47 5.22
N ASN A 33 0.07 -16.07 5.00
CA ASN A 33 1.37 -15.57 5.47
C ASN A 33 2.15 -14.79 4.40
N ASP A 34 1.53 -14.42 3.29
CA ASP A 34 2.19 -13.70 2.21
C ASP A 34 2.33 -12.20 2.54
N ILE A 35 3.53 -11.65 2.38
CA ILE A 35 3.84 -10.23 2.55
C ILE A 35 3.02 -9.34 1.59
N PHE A 36 2.63 -9.87 0.43
CA PHE A 36 1.77 -9.18 -0.51
C PHE A 36 0.31 -9.09 -0.03
N GLY A 37 -0.05 -9.79 1.05
CA GLY A 37 -1.30 -9.55 1.77
C GLY A 37 -1.38 -8.16 2.42
N ILE A 38 -0.23 -7.47 2.57
CA ILE A 38 -0.10 -6.12 3.11
C ILE A 38 0.66 -5.14 2.18
N ILE A 39 0.98 -5.56 0.95
CA ILE A 39 1.67 -4.75 -0.06
C ILE A 39 1.03 -5.02 -1.42
N ASP A 40 0.30 -4.03 -1.94
CA ASP A 40 -0.31 -4.13 -3.27
C ASP A 40 0.62 -3.62 -4.39
N LEU A 41 1.55 -2.72 -4.04
CA LEU A 41 2.40 -2.01 -4.97
C LEU A 41 3.76 -1.69 -4.35
N LEU A 42 4.83 -2.04 -5.06
CA LEU A 42 6.19 -1.61 -4.78
C LEU A 42 6.56 -0.47 -5.72
N ALA A 43 7.30 0.51 -5.21
CA ALA A 43 7.89 1.56 -6.04
C ALA A 43 9.31 1.87 -5.60
N ALA A 44 10.27 1.85 -6.53
CA ALA A 44 11.68 2.09 -6.27
C ALA A 44 12.17 3.34 -7.02
N LYS A 45 13.05 4.11 -6.38
CA LYS A 45 13.74 5.27 -6.99
C LYS A 45 15.07 5.52 -6.29
N LYS A 46 16.18 5.39 -7.02
CA LYS A 46 17.54 5.47 -6.45
C LYS A 46 17.64 4.53 -5.24
N LYS A 47 18.09 5.02 -4.08
CA LYS A 47 18.20 4.27 -2.81
C LYS A 47 16.90 4.23 -1.97
N LYS A 48 15.75 4.59 -2.56
CA LYS A 48 14.46 4.66 -1.86
C LYS A 48 13.49 3.60 -2.40
N MET A 49 12.75 2.97 -1.50
CA MET A 49 11.68 2.03 -1.83
C MET A 49 10.43 2.33 -1.02
N LYS A 50 9.28 2.31 -1.70
CA LYS A 50 7.95 2.42 -1.10
C LYS A 50 7.28 1.05 -1.17
N LYS A 51 6.78 0.60 -0.03
CA LYS A 51 5.89 -0.56 0.08
C LYS A 51 4.49 -0.01 0.34
N ILE A 52 3.59 -0.15 -0.63
CA ILE A 52 2.32 0.59 -0.65
C ILE A 52 1.16 -0.40 -0.55
N GLN A 53 0.29 -0.18 0.43
CA GLN A 53 -1.06 -0.73 0.46
C GLN A 53 -2.04 0.32 -0.08
N LEU A 54 -2.79 -0.03 -1.11
CA LEU A 54 -3.83 0.78 -1.70
C LEU A 54 -5.17 0.50 -1.01
N THR A 55 -5.93 1.56 -0.75
CA THR A 55 -7.28 1.40 -0.19
C THR A 55 -8.13 2.66 -0.42
N THR A 56 -9.34 2.68 0.14
CA THR A 56 -10.22 3.85 0.21
C THR A 56 -10.25 4.41 1.63
N LEU A 57 -10.61 5.68 1.80
CA LEU A 57 -10.66 6.31 3.13
C LEU A 57 -11.45 5.52 4.20
N PRO A 58 -12.65 4.96 3.93
CA PRO A 58 -13.39 4.19 4.92
C PRO A 58 -12.65 2.93 5.41
N ASN A 59 -11.79 2.37 4.57
CA ASN A 59 -11.08 1.11 4.85
C ASN A 59 -9.69 1.31 5.47
N ALA A 60 -9.27 2.56 5.69
CA ALA A 60 -7.93 2.88 6.19
C ALA A 60 -7.62 2.22 7.54
N SER A 61 -8.56 2.31 8.50
CA SER A 61 -8.39 1.74 9.84
C SER A 61 -8.26 0.22 9.81
N VAL A 62 -9.07 -0.45 8.98
CA VAL A 62 -9.01 -1.92 8.82
C VAL A 62 -7.66 -2.34 8.24
N LYS A 63 -7.18 -1.66 7.19
CA LYS A 63 -5.87 -1.95 6.60
C LYS A 63 -4.73 -1.68 7.58
N ARG A 64 -4.80 -0.61 8.37
CA ARG A 64 -3.83 -0.30 9.43
C ARG A 64 -3.73 -1.43 10.45
N LYS A 65 -4.86 -1.90 10.97
CA LYS A 65 -4.90 -3.03 11.92
C LYS A 65 -4.32 -4.30 11.31
N LYS A 66 -4.67 -4.61 10.05
CA LYS A 66 -4.13 -5.77 9.32
C LYS A 66 -2.60 -5.69 9.20
N ILE A 67 -2.06 -4.54 8.78
CA ILE A 67 -0.62 -4.31 8.66
C ILE A 67 0.07 -4.47 10.01
N LYS A 68 -0.37 -3.75 11.05
CA LYS A 68 0.23 -3.86 12.40
C LYS A 68 0.21 -5.30 12.91
N SER A 69 -0.92 -6.01 12.74
CA SER A 69 -1.05 -7.41 13.14
C SER A 69 -0.07 -8.32 12.39
N PHE A 70 0.03 -8.18 11.07
CA PHE A 70 0.96 -8.97 10.26
C PHE A 70 2.41 -8.73 10.67
N LEU A 71 2.83 -7.47 10.81
CA LEU A 71 4.21 -7.13 11.19
C LEU A 71 4.55 -7.66 12.58
N LYS A 72 3.65 -7.50 13.55
CA LYS A 72 3.85 -8.03 14.90
C LYS A 72 3.95 -9.56 14.93
N LYS A 73 3.09 -10.26 14.19
CA LYS A 73 3.08 -11.74 14.14
C LYS A 73 4.30 -12.31 13.40
N SER A 74 4.80 -11.62 12.38
CA SER A 74 5.94 -12.07 11.59
C SER A 74 7.30 -11.65 12.14
N GLY A 75 7.34 -10.74 13.12
CA GLY A 75 8.59 -10.16 13.63
C GLY A 75 9.30 -9.26 12.61
N VAL A 76 8.64 -8.88 11.52
CA VAL A 76 9.25 -8.09 10.45
C VAL A 76 9.20 -6.61 10.76
N GLU A 77 10.38 -5.99 10.78
CA GLU A 77 10.51 -4.54 10.87
C GLU A 77 10.46 -3.89 9.49
N MET A 78 9.32 -3.30 9.15
CA MET A 78 9.19 -2.51 7.94
C MET A 78 8.16 -1.39 8.08
N THR A 79 8.35 -0.34 7.28
CA THR A 79 7.33 0.69 7.08
C THR A 79 6.52 0.40 5.82
N ILE A 80 5.20 0.38 5.96
CA ILE A 80 4.24 0.33 4.86
C ILE A 80 3.55 1.69 4.74
N GLU A 81 3.43 2.19 3.51
CA GLU A 81 2.60 3.36 3.20
C GLU A 81 1.18 2.92 2.87
N ILE A 82 0.18 3.44 3.57
CA ILE A 82 -1.23 3.27 3.19
C ILE A 82 -1.62 4.47 2.33
N TRP A 83 -2.02 4.21 1.09
CA TRP A 83 -2.50 5.23 0.16
C TRP A 83 -4.01 5.09 0.01
N CYS A 84 -4.75 5.96 0.70
CA CYS A 84 -6.21 6.00 0.69
C CYS A 84 -6.71 6.93 -0.41
N TRP A 85 -7.43 6.40 -1.40
CA TRP A 85 -8.08 7.23 -2.42
C TRP A 85 -9.28 7.99 -1.82
N ASP A 86 -9.19 9.31 -1.82
CA ASP A 86 -10.29 10.23 -1.54
C ASP A 86 -11.02 10.53 -2.86
N LYS A 87 -12.19 9.93 -3.05
CA LYS A 87 -12.99 10.14 -4.28
C LYS A 87 -13.44 11.59 -4.41
N LYS A 88 -13.80 12.25 -3.30
CA LYS A 88 -14.31 13.63 -3.30
C LYS A 88 -13.22 14.60 -3.73
N ARG A 89 -12.02 14.46 -3.15
CA ARG A 89 -10.88 15.35 -3.43
C ARG A 89 -9.98 14.87 -4.57
N ARG A 90 -10.30 13.73 -5.18
CA ARG A 90 -9.54 13.10 -6.27
C ARG A 90 -8.04 12.98 -5.99
N ARG A 91 -7.68 12.64 -4.75
CA ARG A 91 -6.27 12.53 -4.31
C ARG A 91 -6.06 11.39 -3.33
N PHE A 92 -4.80 11.00 -3.14
CA PHE A 92 -4.43 10.05 -2.10
C PHE A 92 -4.13 10.76 -0.79
N ARG A 93 -4.81 10.36 0.29
CA ARG A 93 -4.33 10.59 1.66
C ARG A 93 -3.35 9.48 2.00
N LYS A 94 -2.14 9.83 2.44
CA LYS A 94 -1.06 8.89 2.70
C LYS A 94 -0.74 8.87 4.19
N GLU A 95 -0.54 7.68 4.74
CA GLU A 95 0.00 7.50 6.09
C GLU A 95 1.04 6.39 6.09
N LYS A 96 1.96 6.42 7.07
CA LYS A 96 2.98 5.40 7.27
C LYS A 96 2.60 4.56 8.49
N VAL A 97 2.81 3.26 8.39
CA VAL A 97 2.55 2.30 9.46
C VAL A 97 3.77 1.40 9.62
N SER A 98 4.25 1.26 10.85
CA SER A 98 5.21 0.25 11.26
C SER A 98 4.67 -0.53 12.47
N ALA A 99 5.38 -1.59 12.91
CA ALA A 99 4.98 -2.39 14.06
C ALA A 99 4.82 -1.55 15.35
N ASN A 100 5.63 -0.50 15.52
CA ASN A 100 5.73 0.29 16.75
C ASN A 100 5.08 1.68 16.68
N THR A 101 4.35 2.01 15.60
CA THR A 101 3.64 3.29 15.57
C THR A 101 2.45 3.22 16.52
N ALA A 102 2.38 4.08 17.55
CA ALA A 102 1.20 4.24 18.40
C ALA A 102 0.02 4.74 17.56
#